data_AF-A0A2A4Y9C4-F1
#
_entry.id   AF-A0A2A4Y9C4-F1
#
_cell.length_a   1.000
_cell.length_b   1.000
_cell.length_c   1.000
_cell.angle_alpha   90.00
_cell.angle_beta   90.00
_cell.angle_gamma   90.00
#
_symmetry.space_group_name_H-M   'P 1'
#
loop_
_entity.id
_entity.type
_entity.pdbx_description
1 polymer ?
#
loop_
_entity_poly.entity_id
_entity_poly.type
_entity_poly.pdbx_seq_one_letter_code
_entity_poly.pdbx_strand_id
1 'polypeptide(L)'
;MASELYETIPGKHITTSLEAAEFVKYIDNTWHALKVSFANEVGRLCKAMSIDSHDVMRIFMEDKKLNISANYLLPGGAFGG
;
A
#
# COMPACT_ATOMS: atom_id res chain seq x y z
N MET A 1 15.19 14.32 24.58
CA MET A 1 14.22 13.29 24.11
C MET A 1 14.53 12.93 22.67
N ALA A 2 14.23 11.71 22.20
CA ALA A 2 14.51 11.32 20.79
C ALA A 2 13.87 12.28 19.77
N SER A 3 12.75 12.91 20.10
CA SER A 3 12.09 13.94 19.30
C SER A 3 12.97 15.16 18.99
N GLU A 4 13.83 15.58 19.91
CA GLU A 4 14.71 16.76 19.73
C GLU A 4 15.69 16.56 18.58
N LEU A 5 16.14 15.31 18.34
CA LEU A 5 17.02 14.98 17.22
C LEU A 5 16.34 15.15 15.86
N TYR A 6 15.01 15.07 15.81
CA TYR A 6 14.22 15.09 14.58
C TYR A 6 13.54 16.44 14.31
N GLU A 7 13.72 17.46 15.17
CA GLU A 7 13.03 18.76 15.09
C GLU A 7 13.18 19.46 13.73
N THR A 8 14.33 19.30 13.08
CA THR A 8 14.61 19.94 11.79
C THR A 8 14.09 19.13 10.59
N ILE A 9 13.60 17.91 10.79
CA ILE A 9 13.10 17.05 9.72
C ILE A 9 11.61 17.38 9.47
N PRO A 10 11.24 17.75 8.24
CA PRO A 10 9.86 18.11 7.91
C PRO A 10 8.92 16.90 8.03
N GLY A 11 7.69 17.14 8.51
CA GLY A 11 6.65 16.12 8.62
C GLY A 11 5.97 16.14 9.99
N LYS A 12 4.90 15.35 10.13
CA LYS A 12 4.21 15.19 11.41
C LYS A 12 4.99 14.21 12.28
N HIS A 13 5.42 14.66 13.46
CA HIS A 13 6.00 13.77 14.48
C HIS A 13 4.88 13.24 15.37
N ILE A 14 4.82 11.92 15.56
CA ILE A 14 3.79 11.26 16.36
C ILE A 14 4.49 10.46 17.45
N THR A 15 4.25 10.81 18.71
CA THR A 15 4.69 10.03 19.87
C THR A 15 3.57 9.09 20.31
N THR A 16 3.88 7.83 20.53
CA THR A 16 2.94 6.78 20.93
C THR A 16 3.66 5.73 21.80
N SER A 17 2.99 4.66 22.21
CA SER A 17 3.61 3.56 22.96
C SER A 17 4.61 2.79 22.09
N LEU A 18 5.53 2.06 22.74
CA LEU A 18 6.52 1.23 22.03
C LEU A 18 5.83 0.19 21.13
N GLU A 19 4.83 -0.49 21.67
CA GLU A 19 4.09 -1.55 20.98
C GLU A 19 3.37 -1.02 19.74
N ALA A 20 2.74 0.17 19.85
CA ALA A 20 2.07 0.80 18.73
C ALA A 20 3.06 1.27 17.64
N ALA A 21 4.24 1.79 18.04
CA ALA A 21 5.29 2.20 17.12
C ALA A 21 5.93 1.01 16.38
N GLU A 22 6.07 -0.14 17.03
CA GLU A 22 6.52 -1.37 16.38
C GLU A 22 5.48 -1.91 15.40
N PHE A 23 4.21 -1.98 15.83
CA PHE A 23 3.14 -2.54 15.01
C PHE A 23 2.84 -1.71 13.76
N VAL A 24 2.88 -0.38 13.84
CA VAL A 24 2.62 0.45 12.64
C VAL A 24 3.63 0.12 11.53
N LYS A 25 4.90 -0.14 11.88
CA LYS A 25 5.90 -0.48 10.88
C LYS A 25 5.64 -1.84 10.21
N TYR A 26 5.19 -2.83 11.00
CA TYR A 26 4.76 -4.12 10.46
C TYR A 26 3.53 -3.98 9.55
N ILE A 27 2.53 -3.23 10.00
CA ILE A 27 1.26 -3.05 9.28
C ILE A 27 1.50 -2.30 7.96
N ASP A 28 2.30 -1.22 7.96
CA ASP A 28 2.59 -0.46 6.74
C ASP A 28 3.21 -1.34 5.65
N ASN A 29 4.25 -2.09 6.01
CA ASN A 29 4.95 -2.95 5.05
C ASN A 29 4.06 -4.11 4.57
N THR A 30 3.33 -4.75 5.47
CA THR A 30 2.43 -5.86 5.11
C THR A 30 1.22 -5.39 4.31
N TRP A 31 0.72 -4.18 4.56
CA TRP A 31 -0.33 -3.56 3.75
C TRP A 31 0.12 -3.31 2.32
N HIS A 32 1.34 -2.77 2.11
CA HIS A 32 1.90 -2.60 0.78
C HIS A 32 2.03 -3.94 0.03
N ALA A 33 2.55 -4.97 0.71
CA ALA A 33 2.66 -6.31 0.16
C ALA A 33 1.29 -6.91 -0.21
N LEU A 34 0.28 -6.71 0.63
CA LEU A 34 -1.09 -7.18 0.39
C LEU A 34 -1.69 -6.51 -0.86
N LYS A 35 -1.52 -5.20 -1.02
CA LYS A 35 -2.02 -4.45 -2.19
C LYS A 35 -1.45 -4.99 -3.50
N VAL A 36 -0.13 -5.24 -3.56
CA VAL A 36 0.52 -5.82 -4.75
C VAL A 36 0.00 -7.24 -5.00
N SER A 37 -0.09 -8.06 -3.96
CA SER A 37 -0.55 -9.45 -4.07
C SER A 37 -1.98 -9.52 -4.59
N PHE A 38 -2.86 -8.69 -4.04
CA PHE A 38 -4.26 -8.57 -4.48
C PHE A 38 -4.37 -8.13 -5.94
N ALA A 39 -3.65 -7.07 -6.34
CA ALA A 39 -3.65 -6.60 -7.72
C ALA A 39 -3.17 -7.69 -8.70
N ASN A 40 -2.15 -8.47 -8.31
CA ASN A 40 -1.63 -9.58 -9.10
C ASN A 40 -2.62 -10.75 -9.20
N GLU A 41 -3.36 -11.06 -8.14
CA GLU A 41 -4.44 -12.07 -8.16
C GLU A 41 -5.57 -11.66 -9.09
N VAL A 42 -6.04 -10.41 -8.99
CA VAL A 42 -7.03 -9.85 -9.91
C VAL A 42 -6.51 -9.91 -11.35
N GLY A 43 -5.25 -9.54 -11.58
CA GLY A 43 -4.62 -9.63 -12.90
C GLY A 43 -4.63 -11.05 -13.49
N ARG A 44 -4.35 -12.08 -12.67
CA ARG A 44 -4.42 -13.48 -13.11
C ARG A 44 -5.86 -13.90 -13.46
N LEU A 45 -6.84 -13.47 -12.68
CA LEU A 45 -8.26 -13.75 -12.96
C LEU A 45 -8.71 -13.09 -14.27
N CYS A 46 -8.42 -11.80 -14.44
CA CYS A 46 -8.73 -11.06 -15.67
C CYS A 46 -8.08 -11.72 -16.90
N LYS A 47 -6.80 -12.13 -16.80
CA LYS A 47 -6.10 -12.84 -17.87
C LYS A 47 -6.80 -14.14 -18.27
N ALA A 48 -7.24 -14.95 -17.30
CA ALA A 48 -7.97 -16.19 -17.57
C ALA A 48 -9.31 -15.95 -18.29
N MET A 49 -9.90 -14.76 -18.13
CA MET A 49 -11.17 -14.35 -18.73
C MET A 49 -11.00 -13.47 -19.98
N SER A 50 -9.77 -13.25 -20.47
CA SER A 50 -9.46 -12.30 -21.56
C SER A 50 -9.96 -10.87 -21.31
N ILE A 51 -9.91 -10.40 -20.06
CA ILE A 51 -10.24 -9.04 -19.64
C ILE A 51 -8.94 -8.24 -19.44
N ASP A 52 -8.92 -6.97 -19.83
CA ASP A 52 -7.80 -6.06 -19.54
C ASP A 52 -7.78 -5.67 -18.06
N SER A 53 -6.85 -6.26 -17.30
CA SER A 53 -6.70 -5.96 -15.87
C SER A 53 -6.26 -4.53 -15.59
N HIS A 54 -5.56 -3.87 -16.51
CA HIS A 54 -5.14 -2.48 -16.31
C HIS A 54 -6.34 -1.53 -16.36
N ASP A 55 -7.29 -1.77 -17.27
CA ASP A 55 -8.52 -0.97 -17.31
C ASP A 55 -9.41 -1.21 -16.08
N VAL A 56 -9.53 -2.47 -15.64
CA VAL A 56 -10.23 -2.84 -14.39
C VAL A 56 -9.62 -2.11 -13.19
N MET A 57 -8.30 -2.21 -13.01
CA MET A 57 -7.64 -1.59 -11.87
C MET A 57 -7.66 -0.07 -11.96
N ARG A 58 -7.60 0.52 -13.16
CA ARG A 58 -7.78 1.96 -13.37
C ARG A 58 -9.13 2.43 -12.84
N ILE A 59 -10.22 1.76 -13.21
CA ILE A 59 -11.58 2.08 -12.72
C ILE A 59 -11.69 1.84 -11.21
N PHE A 60 -11.15 0.73 -10.72
CA PHE A 60 -11.13 0.41 -9.28
C PHE A 60 -10.51 1.53 -8.44
N MET A 61 -9.41 2.12 -8.95
CA MET A 61 -8.69 3.19 -8.27
C MET A 61 -9.39 4.56 -8.35
N GLU A 62 -10.43 4.74 -9.16
CA GLU A 62 -11.20 6.00 -9.20
C GLU A 62 -12.00 6.23 -7.90
N ASP A 63 -12.34 5.17 -7.17
CA ASP A 63 -12.94 5.30 -5.85
C ASP A 63 -11.90 5.77 -4.81
N LYS A 64 -11.87 7.08 -4.58
CA LYS A 64 -11.02 7.71 -3.56
C LYS A 64 -11.64 7.72 -2.16
N LYS A 65 -12.86 7.20 -1.99
CA LYS A 65 -13.55 7.15 -0.69
C LYS A 65 -13.33 5.82 0.02
N LEU A 66 -13.49 4.69 -0.68
CA LEU A 66 -13.36 3.36 -0.07
C LEU A 66 -12.09 2.63 -0.51
N ASN A 67 -11.71 2.70 -1.79
CA ASN A 67 -10.55 1.95 -2.31
C ASN A 67 -9.20 2.69 -2.14
N ILE A 68 -9.25 3.91 -1.62
CA ILE A 68 -8.18 4.88 -1.32
C ILE A 68 -6.73 4.51 -1.73
N SER A 69 -6.14 5.41 -2.53
CA SER A 69 -4.75 5.45 -3.04
C SER A 69 -4.38 4.37 -4.05
N ALA A 70 -3.94 4.83 -5.24
CA ALA A 70 -3.46 4.01 -6.34
C ALA A 70 -2.09 3.34 -6.08
N ASN A 71 -1.36 3.78 -5.05
CA ASN A 71 -0.03 3.27 -4.77
C ASN A 71 -0.11 1.77 -4.43
N TYR A 72 0.80 0.98 -5.01
CA TYR A 72 0.88 -0.48 -4.83
C TYR A 72 -0.28 -1.30 -5.41
N LEU A 73 -1.18 -0.72 -6.22
CA LEU A 73 -2.33 -1.43 -6.81
C LEU A 73 -2.20 -1.72 -8.31
N LEU A 74 -1.04 -1.48 -8.91
CA LEU A 74 -0.80 -1.82 -10.30
C LEU A 74 -0.38 -3.30 -10.41
N PRO A 75 -1.12 -4.14 -11.16
CA PRO A 75 -0.71 -5.52 -11.41
C PRO A 75 0.65 -5.58 -12.12
N GLY A 76 1.48 -6.55 -11.74
CA GLY A 76 2.83 -6.72 -12.25
C GLY A 76 3.52 -7.99 -11.73
N GLY A 77 4.83 -7.92 -11.55
CA GLY A 77 5.62 -9.00 -10.94
C GLY A 77 5.43 -9.10 -9.42
N ALA A 78 6.10 -10.08 -8.80
CA ALA A 78 6.20 -10.14 -7.34
C ALA A 78 6.98 -8.92 -6.82
N PHE A 79 6.57 -8.39 -5.66
CA PHE A 79 7.40 -7.44 -4.93
C PHE A 79 8.62 -8.17 -4.33
N GLY A 80 9.71 -7.44 -4.10
CA GLY A 80 10.91 -7.91 -3.40
C GLY A 80 11.69 -6.70 -2.88
N GLY A 81 12.80 -6.94 -2.17
CA GLY A 81 13.72 -5.90 -1.67
C GLY A 81 13.07 -4.89 -0.73
#